data_AF-A0A1C5SLT4-F1
#
_entry.id   AF-A0A1C5SLT4-F1
#
_cell.length_a   1.000
_cell.length_b   1.000
_cell.length_c   1.000
_cell.angle_alpha   90.00
_cell.angle_beta   90.00
_cell.angle_gamma   90.00
#
_symmetry.space_group_name_H-M   'P 1'
#
loop_
_entity.id
_entity.type
_entity.pdbx_description
1 polymer ?
#
loop_
_entity_poly.entity_id
_entity_poly.type
_entity_poly.pdbx_seq_one_letter_code
_entity_poly.pdbx_strand_id
1 'polypeptide(L)'
;MKKSNRKGFTLVELVVVIAIIGILAAILVPTMMNYVKKSKLKTANSNAKLVFTTVNNEAADMLVEGTSVTSDASMKVTSSKGNKIKENFGGTDDTAKAKLASAVWNALKDNGDGAGYCVYVLGNDGNVTFAQWSDVENPTGGVLGQYPNPCSKPDNANKPFADTAYTKDSWAPAAGD
;
A
#
# COMPACT_ATOMS: atom_id res chain seq x y z
N MET A 1 -18.38 -29.52 57.94
CA MET A 1 -18.62 -29.72 56.49
C MET A 1 -18.85 -28.36 55.84
N LYS A 2 -17.97 -27.92 54.93
CA LYS A 2 -18.00 -26.57 54.34
C LYS A 2 -18.95 -26.57 53.13
N LYS A 3 -20.17 -26.03 53.28
CA LYS A 3 -21.18 -25.96 52.19
C LYS A 3 -20.68 -24.98 51.12
N SER A 4 -20.22 -25.49 49.99
CA SER A 4 -19.76 -24.66 48.86
C SER A 4 -20.99 -24.07 48.17
N ASN A 5 -21.25 -22.79 48.38
CA ASN A 5 -22.35 -22.07 47.74
C ASN A 5 -21.97 -21.77 46.29
N ARG A 6 -22.20 -22.74 45.38
CA ARG A 6 -21.99 -22.54 43.95
C ARG A 6 -23.17 -21.71 43.41
N LYS A 7 -22.98 -20.39 43.31
CA LYS A 7 -23.89 -19.51 42.57
C LYS A 7 -23.83 -19.91 41.09
N GLY A 8 -24.87 -20.56 40.58
CA GLY A 8 -25.00 -20.85 39.16
C GLY A 8 -25.34 -19.57 38.39
N PHE A 9 -24.80 -19.46 37.18
CA PHE A 9 -25.13 -18.39 36.24
C PHE A 9 -26.59 -18.56 35.77
N THR A 10 -27.38 -17.50 35.78
CA THR A 10 -28.78 -17.56 35.35
C THR A 10 -28.89 -17.42 33.82
N LEU A 11 -29.89 -18.07 33.22
CA LEU A 11 -30.17 -17.91 31.79
C LEU A 11 -30.54 -16.45 31.43
N VAL A 12 -31.16 -15.72 32.36
CA VAL A 12 -31.50 -14.30 32.17
C VAL A 12 -30.24 -13.45 32.08
N GLU A 13 -29.24 -13.69 32.93
CA GLU A 13 -27.94 -13.01 32.84
C GLU A 13 -27.27 -13.28 31.49
N LEU A 14 -27.37 -14.51 30.94
CA LEU A 14 -26.84 -14.82 29.60
C LEU A 14 -27.53 -13.99 28.52
N VAL A 15 -28.87 -13.94 28.54
CA VAL A 15 -29.67 -13.29 27.50
C VAL A 15 -29.43 -11.78 27.46
N VAL A 16 -29.31 -11.13 28.62
CA VAL A 16 -29.01 -9.69 28.69
C VAL A 16 -27.61 -9.41 28.15
N VAL A 17 -26.63 -10.26 28.46
CA VAL A 17 -25.25 -10.09 27.98
C VAL A 17 -25.15 -10.20 26.46
N ILE A 18 -25.78 -11.21 25.85
CA ILE A 18 -25.77 -11.34 24.37
C ILE A 18 -26.50 -10.18 23.69
N ALA A 19 -27.56 -9.64 24.31
CA ALA A 19 -28.27 -8.48 23.78
C ALA A 19 -27.38 -7.22 23.76
N ILE A 20 -26.63 -6.97 24.84
CA ILE A 20 -25.69 -5.83 24.90
C ILE A 20 -24.54 -6.02 23.90
N ILE A 21 -23.95 -7.22 23.83
CA ILE A 21 -22.89 -7.54 22.85
C ILE A 21 -23.40 -7.33 21.42
N GLY A 22 -24.64 -7.75 21.13
CA GLY A 22 -25.26 -7.56 19.81
C GLY A 22 -25.36 -6.09 19.40
N ILE A 23 -25.79 -5.21 20.31
CA ILE A 23 -25.89 -3.76 20.06
C ILE A 23 -24.51 -3.15 19.83
N LEU A 24 -23.51 -3.50 20.65
CA LEU A 24 -22.15 -3.00 20.51
C LEU A 24 -21.51 -3.45 19.19
N ALA A 25 -21.68 -4.73 18.83
CA ALA A 25 -21.16 -5.29 17.59
C ALA A 25 -21.76 -4.61 16.35
N ALA A 26 -23.06 -4.30 16.36
CA ALA A 26 -23.75 -3.66 15.24
C ALA A 26 -23.15 -2.28 14.86
N ILE A 27 -22.67 -1.51 15.85
CA ILE A 27 -22.04 -0.20 15.61
C ILE A 27 -20.53 -0.36 15.33
N LEU A 28 -19.87 -1.27 16.06
CA LEU A 28 -18.42 -1.42 16.01
C LEU A 28 -17.93 -2.03 14.68
N VAL A 29 -18.63 -3.01 14.14
CA VAL A 29 -18.20 -3.72 12.91
C VAL A 29 -18.05 -2.78 11.70
N PRO A 30 -19.08 -2.00 11.29
CA PRO A 30 -18.96 -1.12 10.12
C PRO A 30 -17.95 0.01 10.33
N THR A 31 -17.83 0.53 11.56
CA THR A 31 -16.88 1.61 11.87
C THR A 31 -15.43 1.12 11.82
N MET A 32 -15.15 -0.07 12.36
CA MET A 32 -13.82 -0.69 12.30
C MET A 32 -13.41 -1.04 10.88
N MET A 33 -14.32 -1.56 10.05
CA MET A 33 -14.03 -1.83 8.62
C MET A 33 -13.60 -0.56 7.89
N ASN A 34 -14.31 0.55 8.08
CA ASN A 34 -13.96 1.83 7.48
C ASN A 34 -12.63 2.39 8.01
N TYR A 35 -12.34 2.21 9.30
CA TYR A 35 -11.06 2.62 9.89
C TYR A 35 -9.90 1.84 9.29
N VAL A 36 -10.02 0.51 9.17
CA VAL A 36 -9.00 -0.35 8.55
C VAL A 36 -8.76 0.04 7.09
N LYS A 37 -9.81 0.27 6.30
CA LYS A 37 -9.69 0.75 4.91
C LYS A 37 -8.92 2.06 4.82
N LYS A 38 -9.25 3.05 5.67
CA LYS A 38 -8.54 4.34 5.71
C LYS A 38 -7.08 4.19 6.15
N SER A 39 -6.81 3.32 7.12
CA SER A 39 -5.45 3.01 7.57
C SER A 39 -4.62 2.40 6.44
N LYS A 40 -5.17 1.41 5.73
CA LYS A 40 -4.54 0.80 4.56
C LYS A 40 -4.22 1.83 3.47
N LEU A 41 -5.15 2.73 3.16
CA LEU A 41 -4.92 3.80 2.19
C LEU A 41 -3.80 4.75 2.63
N LYS A 42 -3.76 5.13 3.91
CA LYS A 42 -2.70 5.98 4.44
C LYS A 42 -1.33 5.30 4.36
N THR A 43 -1.26 4.02 4.70
CA THR A 43 -0.04 3.22 4.55
C THR A 43 0.38 3.14 3.09
N ALA A 44 -0.54 2.85 2.19
CA ALA A 44 -0.23 2.72 0.76
C ALA A 44 0.29 4.04 0.16
N ASN A 45 -0.36 5.17 0.47
CA ASN A 45 0.09 6.49 0.03
C ASN A 45 1.45 6.87 0.64
N SER A 46 1.69 6.52 1.92
CA SER A 46 2.98 6.76 2.59
C SER A 46 4.10 5.95 1.94
N ASN A 47 3.85 4.66 1.65
CA ASN A 47 4.83 3.80 1.00
C ASN A 47 5.09 4.22 -0.45
N ALA A 48 4.07 4.63 -1.21
CA ALA A 48 4.26 5.20 -2.54
C ALA A 48 5.14 6.47 -2.50
N LYS A 49 4.93 7.35 -1.52
CA LYS A 49 5.77 8.54 -1.32
C LYS A 49 7.20 8.18 -0.92
N LEU A 50 7.38 7.17 -0.07
CA LEU A 50 8.69 6.66 0.31
C LEU A 50 9.44 6.18 -0.94
N VAL A 51 8.82 5.30 -1.74
CA VAL A 51 9.39 4.82 -3.01
C VAL A 51 9.78 5.99 -3.91
N PHE A 52 8.88 6.94 -4.13
CA PHE A 52 9.15 8.12 -4.95
C PHE A 52 10.39 8.89 -4.45
N THR A 53 10.48 9.14 -3.15
CA THR A 53 11.55 9.96 -2.57
C THR A 53 12.88 9.22 -2.59
N THR A 54 12.88 7.92 -2.27
CA THR A 54 14.07 7.07 -2.34
C THR A 54 14.62 7.01 -3.75
N VAL A 55 13.77 6.73 -4.75
CA VAL A 55 14.21 6.67 -6.15
C VAL A 55 14.73 8.03 -6.62
N ASN A 56 14.08 9.13 -6.22
CA ASN A 56 14.50 10.47 -6.64
C ASN A 56 15.84 10.88 -6.02
N ASN A 57 16.09 10.53 -4.76
CA ASN A 57 17.38 10.79 -4.11
C ASN A 57 18.50 9.95 -4.73
N GLU A 58 18.27 8.66 -4.93
CA GLU A 58 19.25 7.76 -5.55
C GLU A 58 19.54 8.19 -7.01
N ALA A 59 18.52 8.56 -7.78
CA ALA A 59 18.70 9.05 -9.15
C ALA A 59 19.54 10.33 -9.20
N ALA A 60 19.38 11.23 -8.22
CA ALA A 60 20.17 12.44 -8.11
C ALA A 60 21.64 12.12 -7.77
N ASP A 61 21.88 11.22 -6.81
CA ASP A 61 23.23 10.79 -6.44
C ASP A 61 23.95 10.12 -7.64
N MET A 62 23.24 9.25 -8.36
CA MET A 62 23.75 8.61 -9.58
C MET A 62 24.13 9.61 -10.67
N LEU A 63 23.38 10.70 -10.83
CA LEU A 63 23.69 11.75 -11.79
C LEU A 63 24.97 12.49 -11.42
N VAL A 64 25.20 12.72 -10.12
CA VAL A 64 26.46 13.31 -9.61
C VAL A 64 27.64 12.38 -9.85
N GLU A 65 27.44 11.07 -9.72
CA GLU A 65 28.43 10.03 -10.05
C GLU A 65 28.68 9.87 -11.57
N GLY A 66 27.97 10.61 -12.42
CA GLY A 66 28.10 10.56 -13.88
C GLY A 66 27.39 9.38 -14.53
N THR A 67 26.52 8.67 -13.81
CA THR A 67 25.68 7.62 -14.38
C THR A 67 24.41 8.24 -14.94
N SER A 68 24.14 8.02 -16.23
CA SER A 68 22.89 8.49 -16.85
C SER A 68 21.69 7.70 -16.33
N VAL A 69 20.72 8.38 -15.73
CA VAL A 69 19.42 7.82 -15.35
C VAL A 69 18.38 8.30 -16.35
N THR A 70 17.67 7.37 -16.99
CA THR A 70 16.62 7.66 -17.98
C THR A 70 15.35 6.88 -17.65
N SER A 71 14.32 7.02 -18.48
CA SER A 71 13.05 6.28 -18.36
C SER A 71 13.22 4.76 -18.34
N ASP A 72 14.32 4.21 -18.87
CA ASP A 72 14.58 2.77 -18.90
C ASP A 72 14.87 2.19 -17.51
N ALA A 73 15.26 3.05 -16.58
CA ALA A 73 15.45 2.68 -15.18
C ALA A 73 14.13 2.50 -14.41
N SER A 74 12.98 2.77 -15.04
CA SER A 74 11.67 2.59 -14.44
C SER A 74 11.37 1.13 -14.06
N MET A 75 10.63 0.96 -12.97
CA MET A 75 9.99 -0.31 -12.64
C MET A 75 8.51 -0.25 -13.03
N LYS A 76 8.24 -0.56 -14.30
CA LYS A 76 6.92 -0.50 -14.94
C LYS A 76 6.03 -1.68 -14.57
N VAL A 77 4.76 -1.58 -14.93
CA VAL A 77 3.74 -2.60 -14.67
C VAL A 77 4.01 -3.87 -15.50
N THR A 78 3.69 -5.04 -14.93
CA THR A 78 3.63 -6.30 -15.69
C THR A 78 2.19 -6.79 -15.76
N SER A 79 1.51 -6.62 -16.90
CA SER A 79 0.10 -7.03 -17.08
C SER A 79 -0.84 -6.48 -15.99
N SER A 80 -0.83 -5.17 -15.77
CA SER A 80 -1.61 -4.47 -14.71
C SER A 80 -1.24 -4.80 -13.26
N LYS A 81 -0.14 -5.54 -13.04
CA LYS A 81 0.37 -5.92 -11.72
C LYS A 81 1.61 -5.12 -11.32
N GLY A 82 1.79 -4.97 -10.01
CA GLY A 82 2.99 -4.39 -9.42
C GLY A 82 4.13 -5.40 -9.35
N ASN A 83 5.35 -4.91 -9.15
CA ASN A 83 6.52 -5.76 -9.00
C ASN A 83 6.77 -6.02 -7.52
N LYS A 84 6.99 -7.27 -7.15
CA LYS A 84 7.12 -7.66 -5.75
C LYS A 84 8.49 -7.23 -5.23
N ILE A 85 8.51 -6.36 -4.21
CA ILE A 85 9.76 -5.73 -3.78
C ILE A 85 10.79 -6.76 -3.34
N LYS A 86 10.37 -7.78 -2.59
CA LYS A 86 11.25 -8.83 -2.08
C LYS A 86 11.89 -9.72 -3.16
N GLU A 87 11.30 -9.80 -4.35
CA GLU A 87 11.73 -10.71 -5.42
C GLU A 87 12.39 -9.98 -6.58
N ASN A 88 11.85 -8.81 -6.95
CA ASN A 88 12.29 -8.07 -8.13
C ASN A 88 13.25 -6.92 -7.81
N PHE A 89 13.52 -6.67 -6.52
CA PHE A 89 14.36 -5.57 -6.06
C PHE A 89 15.48 -6.12 -5.16
N GLY A 90 16.64 -5.46 -5.14
CA GLY A 90 17.83 -5.94 -4.42
C GLY A 90 18.85 -6.69 -5.29
N GLY A 91 18.85 -6.45 -6.60
CA GLY A 91 19.87 -6.98 -7.50
C GLY A 91 21.24 -6.33 -7.26
N THR A 92 22.31 -7.05 -7.58
CA THR A 92 23.70 -6.58 -7.44
C THR A 92 24.26 -5.98 -8.72
N ASP A 93 23.44 -5.83 -9.77
CA ASP A 93 23.90 -5.30 -11.05
C ASP A 93 24.16 -3.79 -10.98
N ASP A 94 25.13 -3.31 -11.75
CA ASP A 94 25.53 -1.89 -11.76
C ASP A 94 24.65 -0.99 -12.65
N THR A 95 23.55 -1.51 -13.18
CA THR A 95 22.62 -0.71 -14.01
C THR A 95 21.84 0.29 -13.17
N ALA A 96 21.46 1.43 -13.76
CA ALA A 96 20.60 2.41 -13.08
C ALA A 96 19.31 1.80 -12.53
N LYS A 97 18.67 0.92 -13.32
CA LYS A 97 17.47 0.19 -12.88
C LYS A 97 17.72 -0.64 -11.62
N ALA A 98 18.82 -1.39 -11.58
CA ALA A 98 19.15 -2.26 -10.46
C ALA A 98 19.51 -1.45 -9.21
N LYS A 99 20.30 -0.38 -9.34
CA LYS A 99 20.64 0.51 -8.21
C LYS A 99 19.40 1.17 -7.61
N LEU A 100 18.53 1.76 -8.43
CA LEU A 100 17.26 2.33 -7.97
C LEU A 100 16.36 1.28 -7.30
N ALA A 101 16.25 0.09 -7.88
CA ALA A 101 15.49 -1.00 -7.26
C ALA A 101 16.11 -1.41 -5.91
N SER A 102 17.43 -1.52 -5.82
CA SER A 102 18.13 -1.84 -4.57
C SER A 102 17.97 -0.76 -3.50
N ALA A 103 17.93 0.52 -3.87
CA ALA A 103 17.60 1.60 -2.95
C ALA A 103 16.19 1.45 -2.36
N VAL A 104 15.19 1.14 -3.20
CA VAL A 104 13.82 0.87 -2.75
C VAL A 104 13.73 -0.37 -1.88
N TRP A 105 14.47 -1.44 -2.23
CA TRP A 105 14.56 -2.64 -1.40
C TRP A 105 15.14 -2.31 -0.02
N ASN A 106 16.26 -1.59 0.03
CA ASN A 106 16.88 -1.18 1.30
C ASN A 106 15.92 -0.37 2.19
N ALA A 107 15.09 0.47 1.59
CA ALA A 107 14.10 1.27 2.32
C ALA A 107 12.93 0.45 2.90
N LEU A 108 12.62 -0.72 2.33
CA LEU A 108 11.40 -1.48 2.66
C LEU A 108 11.65 -2.94 3.10
N LYS A 109 12.87 -3.46 3.01
CA LYS A 109 13.22 -4.87 3.29
C LYS A 109 12.84 -5.33 4.69
N ASP A 110 12.88 -4.43 5.68
CA ASP A 110 12.62 -4.75 7.09
C ASP A 110 11.13 -5.09 7.31
N ASN A 111 10.25 -4.74 6.37
CA ASN A 111 8.85 -5.12 6.39
C ASN A 111 8.61 -6.57 5.90
N GLY A 112 9.64 -7.27 5.41
CA GLY A 112 9.51 -8.64 4.92
C GLY A 112 8.48 -8.76 3.79
N ASP A 113 7.51 -9.66 3.94
CA ASP A 113 6.42 -9.81 2.96
C ASP A 113 5.48 -8.58 2.94
N GLY A 114 5.48 -7.77 4.00
CA GLY A 114 4.77 -6.49 4.08
C GLY A 114 5.43 -5.36 3.28
N ALA A 115 6.61 -5.59 2.67
CA ALA A 115 7.20 -4.64 1.73
C ALA A 115 6.29 -4.42 0.50
N GLY A 116 5.45 -5.41 0.16
CA GLY A 116 4.41 -5.28 -0.86
C GLY A 116 4.95 -5.23 -2.29
N TYR A 117 4.17 -4.58 -3.15
CA TYR A 117 4.40 -4.44 -4.58
C TYR A 117 4.49 -2.97 -4.93
N CYS A 118 5.39 -2.62 -5.85
CA CYS A 118 5.48 -1.24 -6.32
C CYS A 118 5.79 -1.12 -7.80
N VAL A 119 5.51 0.08 -8.31
CA VAL A 119 5.81 0.57 -9.65
C VAL A 119 6.32 1.99 -9.49
N TYR A 120 7.33 2.37 -10.26
CA TYR A 120 7.78 3.75 -10.34
C TYR A 120 8.23 4.04 -11.76
N VAL A 121 7.94 5.26 -12.23
CA VAL A 121 8.24 5.68 -13.59
C VAL A 121 9.09 6.94 -13.57
N LEU A 122 10.18 6.93 -14.31
CA LEU A 122 11.08 8.05 -14.51
C LEU A 122 10.88 8.68 -15.89
N GLY A 123 11.15 9.98 -15.98
CA GLY A 123 11.29 10.68 -17.25
C GLY A 123 12.69 10.46 -17.85
N ASN A 124 12.88 10.92 -19.10
CA ASN A 124 14.18 10.88 -19.78
C ASN A 124 15.24 11.77 -19.12
N ASP A 125 14.81 12.67 -18.25
CA ASP A 125 15.60 13.56 -17.41
C ASP A 125 16.07 12.90 -16.10
N GLY A 126 15.71 11.63 -15.86
CA GLY A 126 16.07 10.89 -14.65
C GLY A 126 15.22 11.27 -13.42
N ASN A 127 14.27 12.18 -13.58
CA ASN A 127 13.36 12.56 -12.50
C ASN A 127 12.22 11.54 -12.37
N VAL A 128 11.83 11.23 -11.14
CA VAL A 128 10.68 10.37 -10.88
C VAL A 128 9.39 11.13 -11.19
N THR A 129 8.57 10.58 -12.07
CA THR A 129 7.27 11.16 -12.46
C THR A 129 6.17 10.75 -11.48
N PHE A 130 6.13 9.48 -11.10
CA PHE A 130 5.25 8.95 -10.06
C PHE A 130 5.75 7.60 -9.54
N ALA A 131 5.21 7.21 -8.39
CA ALA A 131 5.32 5.89 -7.81
C ALA A 131 3.96 5.41 -7.30
N GLN A 132 3.77 4.09 -7.35
CA GLN A 132 2.60 3.38 -6.88
C GLN A 132 3.02 2.25 -5.96
N TRP A 133 2.19 1.96 -4.97
CA TRP A 133 2.43 0.87 -4.01
C TRP A 133 1.13 0.19 -3.59
N SER A 134 1.19 -1.11 -3.33
CA SER A 134 0.09 -1.87 -2.72
C SER A 134 0.60 -3.05 -1.88
N ASP A 135 -0.22 -3.49 -0.91
CA ASP A 135 0.02 -4.71 -0.14
C ASP A 135 -0.23 -5.98 -0.98
N VAL A 136 -0.89 -5.86 -2.13
CA VAL A 136 -1.26 -6.97 -3.02
C VAL A 136 -0.75 -6.74 -4.45
N GLU A 137 -0.57 -7.84 -5.19
CA GLU A 137 -0.02 -7.82 -6.55
C GLU A 137 -0.92 -7.07 -7.55
N ASN A 138 -2.23 -7.25 -7.42
CA ASN A 138 -3.25 -6.58 -8.21
C ASN A 138 -4.30 -5.97 -7.26
N PRO A 139 -4.31 -4.64 -7.07
CA PRO A 139 -5.21 -3.98 -6.13
C PRO A 139 -6.67 -3.87 -6.59
N THR A 140 -7.12 -4.66 -7.59
CA THR A 140 -8.55 -4.91 -7.83
C THR A 140 -9.15 -5.74 -6.68
N GLY A 141 -9.60 -5.07 -5.63
CA GLY A 141 -10.05 -5.63 -4.34
C GLY A 141 -9.13 -5.24 -3.17
N GLY A 142 -8.02 -4.58 -3.46
CA GLY A 142 -7.05 -4.06 -2.49
C GLY A 142 -7.05 -2.53 -2.45
N VAL A 143 -5.92 -1.96 -2.04
CA VAL A 143 -5.73 -0.52 -1.96
C VAL A 143 -4.46 -0.14 -2.71
N LEU A 144 -4.60 0.68 -3.74
CA LEU A 144 -3.49 1.29 -4.45
C LEU A 144 -3.17 2.66 -3.84
N GLY A 145 -1.93 2.83 -3.40
CA GLY A 145 -1.36 4.13 -3.07
C GLY A 145 -0.62 4.72 -4.25
N GLN A 146 -0.59 6.04 -4.36
CA GLN A 146 0.17 6.75 -5.38
C GLN A 146 0.78 8.03 -4.84
N TYR A 147 1.95 8.39 -5.37
CA TYR A 147 2.52 9.72 -5.24
C TYR A 147 3.22 10.15 -6.54
N PRO A 148 3.05 11.39 -7.03
CA PRO A 148 2.12 12.42 -6.55
C PRO A 148 0.65 12.07 -6.86
N ASN A 149 -0.28 12.93 -6.43
CA ASN A 149 -1.73 12.77 -6.59
C ASN A 149 -2.31 11.51 -5.89
N PRO A 150 -2.14 11.36 -4.56
CA PRO A 150 -2.70 10.23 -3.82
C PRO A 150 -4.22 10.20 -3.86
N CYS A 151 -4.80 9.00 -3.79
CA CYS A 151 -6.23 8.85 -3.58
C CYS A 151 -6.62 9.33 -2.18
N SER A 152 -7.76 10.03 -2.07
CA SER A 152 -8.29 10.56 -0.80
C SER A 152 -9.40 9.69 -0.19
N LYS A 153 -9.97 8.75 -0.96
CA LYS A 153 -11.10 7.91 -0.55
C LYS A 153 -10.75 6.43 -0.71
N PRO A 154 -10.81 5.60 0.35
CA PRO A 154 -10.41 4.20 0.27
C PRO A 154 -11.18 3.38 -0.76
N ASP A 155 -12.49 3.61 -0.90
CA ASP A 155 -13.33 2.83 -1.82
C ASP A 155 -12.97 3.06 -3.29
N ASN A 156 -12.30 4.18 -3.58
CA ASN A 156 -11.85 4.57 -4.90
C ASN A 156 -10.43 4.11 -5.23
N ALA A 157 -9.67 3.71 -4.22
CA ALA A 157 -8.27 3.29 -4.36
C ALA A 157 -8.13 1.84 -4.87
N ASN A 158 -9.25 1.16 -5.05
CA ASN A 158 -9.34 -0.15 -5.68
C ASN A 158 -9.13 0.00 -7.21
N LYS A 159 -7.87 0.05 -7.63
CA LYS A 159 -7.43 0.29 -9.00
C LYS A 159 -6.23 -0.61 -9.31
N PRO A 160 -6.05 -1.10 -10.55
CA PRO A 160 -4.85 -1.81 -10.94
C PRO A 160 -3.64 -0.88 -10.97
N PHE A 161 -2.43 -1.46 -10.93
CA PHE A 161 -1.22 -0.69 -11.21
C PHE A 161 -1.23 -0.20 -12.67
N ALA A 162 -0.66 0.97 -12.92
CA ALA A 162 -0.66 1.62 -14.22
C ALA A 162 0.71 2.22 -14.57
N ASP A 163 1.05 2.24 -15.86
CA ASP A 163 2.26 2.89 -16.40
C ASP A 163 2.10 4.40 -16.54
N THR A 164 0.91 4.93 -16.26
CA THR A 164 0.60 6.35 -16.20
C THR A 164 -0.07 6.65 -14.86
N ALA A 165 0.32 7.78 -14.25
CA ALA A 165 -0.24 8.21 -12.98
C ALA A 165 -1.75 8.48 -13.09
N TYR A 166 -2.50 8.02 -12.09
CA TYR A 166 -3.88 8.44 -11.88
C TYR A 166 -3.91 9.93 -11.52
N THR A 167 -4.76 10.69 -12.22
CA THR A 167 -5.06 12.09 -11.91
C THR A 167 -6.10 12.18 -10.78
N LYS A 168 -6.27 13.37 -10.21
CA LYS A 168 -7.29 13.64 -9.19
C LYS A 168 -8.70 13.18 -9.63
N ASP A 169 -9.04 13.37 -10.89
CA ASP A 169 -10.35 13.03 -11.44
C ASP A 169 -10.49 11.54 -11.74
N SER A 170 -9.40 10.87 -12.12
CA SER A 170 -9.40 9.42 -12.39
C SER A 170 -9.61 8.55 -11.13
N TRP A 171 -9.45 9.14 -9.94
CA TRP A 171 -9.82 8.49 -8.69
C TRP A 171 -11.33 8.49 -8.45
N ALA A 172 -12.14 9.25 -9.16
CA ALA A 172 -13.59 9.13 -9.01
C ALA A 172 -14.06 7.72 -9.46
N PRO A 173 -15.11 7.16 -8.86
CA PRO A 173 -15.82 6.04 -9.48
C PRO A 173 -16.28 6.49 -10.88
N ALA A 174 -16.33 5.56 -11.84
CA ALA A 174 -16.97 5.86 -13.11
C ALA A 174 -18.41 6.32 -12.80
N ALA A 175 -18.88 7.39 -13.44
CA ALA A 175 -20.23 7.86 -13.22
C ALA A 175 -21.22 6.74 -13.60
N GLY A 176 -21.83 6.08 -12.61
CA GLY A 176 -22.78 4.99 -12.87
C GLY A 176 -22.92 3.90 -11.81
N ASP A 177 -22.09 3.83 -10.77
CA ASP A 177 -22.21 2.85 -9.68
C ASP A 177 -22.90 3.40 -8.43
#